data_AF-A0A8J2RTV0-F1
#
_entry.id   AF-A0A8J2RTV0-F1
#
_cell.length_a   1.000
_cell.length_b   1.000
_cell.length_c   1.000
_cell.angle_alpha   90.00
_cell.angle_beta   90.00
_cell.angle_gamma   90.00
#
_symmetry.space_group_name_H-M   'P 1'
#
loop_
_entity.id
_entity.type
_entity.pdbx_description
1 polymer ?
#
loop_
_entity_poly.entity_id
_entity_poly.type
_entity_poly.pdbx_seq_one_letter_code
_entity_poly.pdbx_strand_id
1 'polypeptide(L)'
;MEPIRLSALGRDVHVGNLYNYFNDDILTDCAIRTLKQNVEVSQTCEVKHDFFFHQLPIKYKRQMLGINSHLDRSLKEGSMDIKHLWFADYLERPSTQDEEDDNTAQVDAIFHIARRTEVLNQRFDQQKMFEYQLTTDGKATHSVEKVVYGVELIISMRRALDLTSESKASAEGNIYLAARTFFQQIIDSKVCNRQRPAELDKINCTIYSSIDPGNVKNGTFKDSCKMVKDAVSSSTNEDKWKPIEMTLKDIPTQIEVQIWSEKNRDVDYEKKKHLAMLKSIIKESNVISKDPSIIRVPPLEKAVYQFLFSVGLVPG
;
A
#
# COMPACT_ATOMS: atom_id res chain seq x y z
N MET A 1 2.87 -15.83 16.25
CA MET A 1 3.19 -15.24 14.95
C MET A 1 3.89 -13.92 15.19
N GLU A 2 4.82 -13.53 14.30
CA GLU A 2 5.41 -12.19 14.37
C GLU A 2 4.36 -11.16 13.92
N PRO A 3 4.28 -10.00 14.59
CA PRO A 3 3.31 -8.97 14.25
C PRO A 3 3.63 -8.33 12.89
N ILE A 4 2.60 -8.08 12.08
CA ILE A 4 2.76 -7.49 10.74
C ILE A 4 2.92 -5.98 10.89
N ARG A 5 3.98 -5.40 10.32
CA ARG A 5 4.20 -3.95 10.30
C ARG A 5 3.94 -3.40 8.91
N LEU A 6 3.09 -2.37 8.82
CA LEU A 6 2.67 -1.74 7.57
C LEU A 6 2.87 -0.23 7.64
N SER A 7 3.18 0.40 6.51
CA SER A 7 3.12 1.87 6.42
C SER A 7 1.67 2.34 6.41
N ALA A 8 1.40 3.45 7.09
CA ALA A 8 0.05 4.01 7.16
C ALA A 8 -0.35 4.70 5.85
N LEU A 9 0.61 5.33 5.15
CA LEU A 9 0.44 5.96 3.82
C LEU A 9 -0.69 6.97 3.69
N GLY A 10 -1.11 7.56 4.81
CA GLY A 10 -2.17 8.53 4.85
C GLY A 10 -3.56 8.05 5.15
N ARG A 11 -3.67 6.77 5.47
CA ARG A 11 -4.87 6.22 6.10
C ARG A 11 -4.98 6.75 7.53
N ASP A 12 -6.18 7.18 7.88
CA ASP A 12 -6.49 7.61 9.24
C ASP A 12 -6.64 6.36 10.11
N VAL A 13 -5.56 5.98 10.80
CA VAL A 13 -5.48 4.77 11.61
C VAL A 13 -5.19 5.10 13.07
N HIS A 14 -5.91 4.43 13.94
CA HIS A 14 -5.78 4.50 15.38
C HIS A 14 -5.64 3.12 16.00
N VAL A 15 -5.06 3.10 17.19
CA VAL A 15 -4.93 1.89 17.99
C VAL A 15 -6.30 1.30 18.32
N GLY A 16 -6.45 0.00 18.09
CA GLY A 16 -7.70 -0.75 18.21
C GLY A 16 -8.67 -0.60 17.04
N ASN A 17 -8.30 0.11 15.96
CA ASN A 17 -9.01 -0.08 14.69
C ASN A 17 -8.90 -1.55 14.25
N LEU A 18 -9.93 -2.01 13.55
CA LEU A 18 -9.93 -3.33 12.95
C LEU A 18 -9.50 -3.22 11.49
N TYR A 19 -8.71 -4.18 11.06
CA TYR A 19 -8.08 -4.20 9.75
C TYR A 19 -8.44 -5.47 9.01
N ASN A 20 -8.75 -5.33 7.72
CA ASN A 20 -8.86 -6.46 6.82
C ASN A 20 -7.62 -6.53 5.92
N TYR A 21 -6.75 -7.48 6.23
CA TYR A 21 -5.50 -7.72 5.50
C TYR A 21 -5.67 -8.16 4.04
N PHE A 22 -6.84 -8.69 3.65
CA PHE A 22 -7.04 -9.16 2.27
C PHE A 22 -7.33 -8.03 1.28
N ASN A 23 -7.90 -6.92 1.75
CA ASN A 23 -8.25 -5.76 0.92
C ASN A 23 -7.62 -4.44 1.41
N ASP A 24 -6.75 -4.52 2.42
CA ASP A 24 -6.06 -3.39 3.07
C ASP A 24 -6.99 -2.30 3.64
N ASP A 25 -8.21 -2.70 4.03
CA ASP A 25 -9.25 -1.79 4.53
C ASP A 25 -9.22 -1.61 6.05
N ILE A 26 -9.55 -0.40 6.50
CA ILE A 26 -9.71 -0.05 7.93
C ILE A 26 -11.19 0.03 8.22
N LEU A 27 -11.68 -0.89 9.06
CA LEU A 27 -13.08 -0.99 9.41
C LEU A 27 -13.43 0.05 10.48
N THR A 28 -13.92 1.21 10.04
CA THR A 28 -14.24 2.36 10.90
C THR A 28 -15.63 2.28 11.55
N ASP A 29 -16.56 1.49 10.98
CA ASP A 29 -17.94 1.35 11.46
C ASP A 29 -18.10 0.38 12.65
N CYS A 30 -16.99 -0.05 13.27
CA CYS A 30 -17.06 -0.94 14.43
C CYS A 30 -17.44 -0.20 15.71
N ALA A 31 -18.46 -0.70 16.41
CA ALA A 31 -18.99 -0.10 17.64
C ALA A 31 -18.00 -0.14 18.83
N ILE A 32 -16.94 -0.95 18.74
CA ILE A 32 -16.00 -1.15 19.85
C ILE A 32 -15.00 -0.01 19.86
N ARG A 33 -15.27 0.96 20.74
CA ARG A 33 -14.41 2.14 20.92
C ARG A 33 -13.26 1.83 21.86
N THR A 34 -12.03 2.05 21.40
CA THR A 34 -10.85 2.08 22.25
C THR A 34 -10.88 3.35 23.11
N LEU A 35 -11.01 3.20 24.42
CA LEU A 35 -10.91 4.33 25.35
C LEU A 35 -9.43 4.68 25.59
N LYS A 36 -9.14 5.96 25.82
CA LYS A 36 -7.76 6.46 26.06
C LYS A 36 -7.03 5.72 27.19
N GLN A 37 -7.75 5.27 28.22
CA GLN A 37 -7.19 4.50 29.34
C GLN A 37 -6.63 3.12 28.94
N ASN A 38 -7.03 2.61 27.78
CA ASN A 38 -6.56 1.33 27.24
C ASN A 38 -5.45 1.52 26.20
N VAL A 39 -4.90 2.74 26.08
CA VAL A 39 -3.82 3.07 25.16
C VAL A 39 -2.63 3.56 25.96
N GLU A 40 -1.51 2.86 25.83
CA GLU A 40 -0.23 3.28 26.37
C GLU A 40 0.43 4.23 25.38
N VAL A 41 0.69 5.47 25.82
CA VAL A 41 1.30 6.51 25.00
C VAL A 41 2.74 6.70 25.44
N SER A 42 3.66 6.59 24.49
CA SER A 42 5.07 6.90 24.68
C SER A 42 5.48 8.01 23.71
N GLN A 43 6.14 9.03 24.24
CA GLN A 43 6.80 10.04 23.41
C GLN A 43 8.15 9.47 22.97
N THR A 44 8.40 9.49 21.67
CA THR A 44 9.64 8.99 21.07
C THR A 44 10.13 10.03 20.10
N CYS A 45 11.31 10.61 20.31
CA CYS A 45 11.92 11.51 19.33
C CYS A 45 12.98 10.73 18.55
N GLU A 46 12.55 9.84 17.67
CA GLU A 46 13.45 9.03 16.84
C GLU A 46 13.19 9.33 15.37
N VAL A 47 14.23 9.75 14.66
CA VAL A 47 14.23 9.67 13.19
C VAL A 47 14.57 8.22 12.86
N LYS A 48 13.56 7.43 12.48
CA LYS A 48 13.72 5.98 12.33
C LYS A 48 14.37 5.60 11.00
N HIS A 49 14.09 6.34 9.94
CA HIS A 49 14.57 6.01 8.60
C HIS A 49 14.90 7.25 7.77
N ASP A 50 16.18 7.36 7.39
CA ASP A 50 16.65 8.25 6.33
C ASP A 50 17.08 7.37 5.17
N PHE A 51 16.21 7.20 4.20
CA PHE A 51 16.61 6.50 2.99
C PHE A 51 17.01 7.51 1.91
N PHE A 52 18.24 7.35 1.42
CA PHE A 52 18.76 8.12 0.30
C PHE A 52 18.98 7.15 -0.85
N PHE A 53 18.54 7.51 -2.07
CA PHE A 53 18.66 6.61 -3.20
C PHE A 53 19.15 7.30 -4.47
N HIS A 54 20.07 6.60 -5.13
CA HIS A 54 20.49 6.82 -6.50
C HIS A 54 19.70 5.86 -7.40
N GLN A 55 19.05 6.38 -8.45
CA GLN A 55 18.35 5.60 -9.50
C GLN A 55 17.48 4.44 -8.99
N LEU A 56 16.19 4.71 -8.74
CA LEU A 56 15.24 3.63 -8.48
C LEU A 56 14.45 3.32 -9.74
N PRO A 57 14.56 2.09 -10.28
CA PRO A 57 13.52 1.56 -11.14
C PRO A 57 12.16 1.77 -10.46
N ILE A 58 11.19 2.34 -11.19
CA ILE A 58 9.85 2.70 -10.68
C ILE A 58 9.19 1.56 -9.90
N LYS A 59 9.49 0.30 -10.26
CA LYS A 59 9.03 -0.91 -9.57
C LYS A 59 9.34 -0.93 -8.07
N TYR A 60 10.35 -0.20 -7.60
CA TYR A 60 10.74 -0.14 -6.18
C TYR A 60 10.13 1.04 -5.42
N LYS A 61 9.61 2.09 -6.09
CA LYS A 61 9.00 3.26 -5.41
C LYS A 61 7.92 2.85 -4.41
N ARG A 62 7.07 1.90 -4.81
CA ARG A 62 5.99 1.38 -3.98
C ARG A 62 6.54 0.64 -2.75
N GLN A 63 7.50 -0.26 -2.96
CA GLN A 63 8.12 -1.04 -1.87
C GLN A 63 8.80 -0.14 -0.83
N MET A 64 9.43 0.95 -1.25
CA MET A 64 10.13 1.86 -0.34
C MET A 64 9.20 2.67 0.54
N LEU A 65 8.02 3.04 0.03
CA LEU A 65 6.98 3.66 0.85
C LEU A 65 6.30 2.62 1.77
N GLY A 66 6.76 1.37 1.80
CA GLY A 66 6.17 0.31 2.60
C GLY A 66 4.83 -0.18 2.05
N ILE A 67 4.56 0.02 0.75
CA ILE A 67 3.42 -0.61 0.06
C ILE A 67 3.74 -2.09 -0.06
N ASN A 68 3.01 -2.90 0.71
CA ASN A 68 3.11 -4.35 0.68
C ASN A 68 2.49 -4.92 -0.61
N SER A 69 2.62 -6.24 -0.83
CA SER A 69 2.10 -6.91 -2.02
C SER A 69 0.56 -6.93 -2.13
N HIS A 70 -0.14 -6.86 -1.00
CA HIS A 70 -1.61 -6.83 -0.96
C HIS A 70 -2.12 -5.45 -1.39
N LEU A 71 -1.54 -4.38 -0.84
CA LEU A 71 -1.91 -3.01 -1.16
C LEU A 71 -1.52 -2.69 -2.60
N ASP A 72 -0.36 -3.14 -3.05
CA ASP A 72 0.06 -3.02 -4.46
C ASP A 72 -0.93 -3.70 -5.41
N ARG A 73 -1.45 -4.88 -5.03
CA ARG A 73 -2.48 -5.60 -5.80
C ARG A 73 -3.80 -4.85 -5.78
N SER A 74 -4.26 -4.40 -4.61
CA SER A 74 -5.50 -3.63 -4.46
C SER A 74 -5.50 -2.36 -5.30
N LEU A 75 -4.35 -1.66 -5.35
CA LEU A 75 -4.15 -0.49 -6.23
C LEU A 75 -4.20 -0.85 -7.72
N LYS A 76 -3.67 -2.03 -8.11
CA LYS A 76 -3.67 -2.49 -9.52
C LYS A 76 -5.03 -2.97 -9.99
N GLU A 77 -5.79 -3.61 -9.11
CA GLU A 77 -7.14 -4.11 -9.38
C GLU A 77 -8.20 -3.00 -9.28
N GLY A 78 -7.82 -1.81 -8.82
CA GLY A 78 -8.73 -0.66 -8.66
C GLY A 78 -9.68 -0.77 -7.47
N SER A 79 -9.44 -1.72 -6.56
CA SER A 79 -10.21 -1.86 -5.32
C SER A 79 -9.87 -0.78 -4.28
N MET A 80 -8.70 -0.14 -4.42
CA MET A 80 -8.33 1.06 -3.69
C MET A 80 -7.89 2.16 -4.68
N ASP A 81 -8.45 3.36 -4.54
CA ASP A 81 -8.01 4.53 -5.31
C ASP A 81 -6.69 5.07 -4.72
N ILE A 82 -5.66 5.15 -5.56
CA ILE A 82 -4.32 5.65 -5.19
C ILE A 82 -4.37 7.08 -4.65
N LYS A 83 -5.38 7.87 -5.02
CA LYS A 83 -5.61 9.24 -4.53
C LYS A 83 -5.89 9.32 -3.04
N HIS A 84 -6.24 8.20 -2.40
CA HIS A 84 -6.39 8.13 -0.95
C HIS A 84 -5.06 8.06 -0.20
N LEU A 85 -3.93 7.88 -0.90
CA LEU A 85 -2.60 7.86 -0.28
C LEU A 85 -1.97 9.26 -0.29
N TRP A 86 -1.31 9.66 0.80
CA TRP A 86 -0.68 11.00 0.91
C TRP A 86 0.34 11.32 -0.18
N PHE A 87 0.96 10.27 -0.73
CA PHE A 87 2.00 10.39 -1.75
C PHE A 87 1.52 9.94 -3.14
N ALA A 88 0.20 10.03 -3.39
CA ALA A 88 -0.39 9.76 -4.70
C ALA A 88 0.37 10.48 -5.81
N ASP A 89 0.62 11.79 -5.68
CA ASP A 89 1.34 12.58 -6.69
C ASP A 89 2.78 12.10 -6.95
N TYR A 90 3.45 11.48 -5.96
CA TYR A 90 4.79 10.93 -6.11
C TYR A 90 4.76 9.53 -6.77
N LEU A 91 3.72 8.75 -6.47
CA LEU A 91 3.47 7.40 -7.00
C LEU A 91 2.89 7.41 -8.42
N GLU A 92 1.98 8.34 -8.69
CA GLU A 92 1.31 8.57 -9.99
C GLU A 92 2.19 9.33 -10.96
N ARG A 93 3.20 10.08 -10.46
CA ARG A 93 4.13 10.81 -11.33
C ARG A 93 4.64 9.82 -12.37
N PRO A 94 4.24 9.96 -13.65
CA PRO A 94 4.81 9.13 -14.68
C PRO A 94 6.30 9.44 -14.63
N SER A 95 7.13 8.42 -14.45
CA SER A 95 8.23 8.35 -15.40
C SER A 95 7.52 8.32 -16.74
N THR A 96 7.60 9.38 -17.53
CA THR A 96 7.30 9.29 -18.95
C THR A 96 7.84 7.96 -19.43
N GLN A 97 6.95 7.09 -19.90
CA GLN A 97 7.19 5.65 -19.99
C GLN A 97 8.28 5.30 -21.01
N ASP A 98 8.92 6.28 -21.67
CA ASP A 98 9.99 6.09 -22.65
C ASP A 98 11.06 7.20 -22.65
N GLU A 99 11.12 8.07 -21.64
CA GLU A 99 12.25 9.00 -21.50
C GLU A 99 12.65 9.07 -20.03
N GLU A 100 13.62 8.22 -19.65
CA GLU A 100 14.66 8.71 -18.75
C GLU A 100 15.16 10.01 -19.38
N ASP A 101 14.84 11.16 -18.77
CA ASP A 101 15.51 12.39 -19.17
C ASP A 101 16.98 12.24 -18.82
N ASP A 102 17.75 11.69 -19.76
CA ASP A 102 19.18 11.45 -19.65
C ASP A 102 19.97 12.73 -19.42
N ASN A 103 19.31 13.88 -19.54
CA ASN A 103 19.86 15.20 -19.26
C ASN A 103 19.55 15.68 -17.84
N THR A 104 18.89 14.87 -16.98
CA THR A 104 18.60 15.26 -15.59
C THR A 104 19.06 14.19 -14.61
N ALA A 105 19.82 14.61 -13.60
CA ALA A 105 20.13 13.82 -12.42
C ALA A 105 19.00 13.94 -11.39
N GLN A 106 18.53 12.80 -10.87
CA GLN A 106 17.54 12.77 -9.78
C GLN A 106 17.99 11.91 -8.60
N VAL A 107 17.79 12.43 -7.39
CA VAL A 107 18.00 11.72 -6.13
C VAL A 107 16.80 11.99 -5.22
N ASP A 108 16.19 10.93 -4.71
CA ASP A 108 15.07 11.03 -3.79
C ASP A 108 15.53 10.69 -2.37
N ALA A 109 15.15 11.52 -1.40
CA ALA A 109 15.37 11.30 0.02
C ALA A 109 14.04 11.16 0.75
N ILE A 110 13.90 10.11 1.56
CA ILE A 110 12.68 9.81 2.32
C ILE A 110 13.02 9.85 3.81
N PHE A 111 12.28 10.68 4.55
CA PHE A 111 12.47 10.87 5.98
C PHE A 111 11.23 10.39 6.74
N HIS A 112 11.43 9.46 7.67
CA HIS A 112 10.40 8.99 8.60
C HIS A 112 10.75 9.46 10.01
N ILE A 113 10.09 10.51 10.46
CA ILE A 113 10.35 11.16 11.75
C ILE A 113 9.27 10.72 12.73
N ALA A 114 9.58 9.76 13.61
CA ALA A 114 8.66 9.30 14.64
C ALA A 114 8.65 10.24 15.85
N ARG A 115 7.45 10.50 16.38
CA ARG A 115 7.21 11.45 17.50
C ARG A 115 6.47 10.84 18.67
N ARG A 116 5.46 10.03 18.37
CA ARG A 116 4.60 9.40 19.37
C ARG A 116 4.34 7.97 18.96
N THR A 117 4.41 7.06 19.91
CA THR A 117 3.97 5.68 19.72
C THR A 117 2.81 5.42 20.67
N GLU A 118 1.72 4.94 20.12
CA GLU A 118 0.56 4.45 20.87
C GLU A 118 0.52 2.93 20.76
N VAL A 119 0.27 2.26 21.88
CA VAL A 119 0.16 0.80 21.96
C VAL A 119 -1.12 0.42 22.69
N LEU A 120 -1.87 -0.54 22.15
CA LEU A 120 -3.09 -1.05 22.75
C LEU A 120 -2.74 -1.87 23.97
N ASN A 121 -3.45 -1.65 25.07
CA ASN A 121 -3.30 -2.48 26.24
C ASN A 121 -3.69 -3.93 25.91
N GLN A 122 -2.74 -4.85 26.07
CA GLN A 122 -2.92 -6.24 25.65
C GLN A 122 -4.06 -6.96 26.39
N ARG A 123 -4.33 -6.60 27.66
CA ARG A 123 -5.44 -7.21 28.42
C ARG A 123 -6.79 -6.76 27.87
N PHE A 124 -6.92 -5.48 27.53
CA PHE A 124 -8.14 -4.96 26.90
C PHE A 124 -8.37 -5.62 25.54
N ASP A 125 -7.33 -5.69 24.70
CA ASP A 125 -7.40 -6.30 23.38
C ASP A 125 -7.85 -7.76 23.46
N GLN A 126 -7.27 -8.56 24.36
CA GLN A 126 -7.66 -9.96 24.60
C GLN A 126 -9.12 -10.10 25.06
N GLN A 127 -9.60 -9.21 25.93
CA GLN A 127 -11.00 -9.23 26.39
C GLN A 127 -11.98 -8.93 25.27
N LYS A 128 -11.58 -8.13 24.28
CA LYS A 128 -12.44 -7.69 23.16
C LYS A 128 -12.39 -8.59 21.93
N MET A 129 -11.47 -9.56 21.89
CA MET A 129 -11.34 -10.50 20.76
C MET A 129 -12.66 -11.15 20.32
N PHE A 130 -13.47 -11.62 21.28
CA PHE A 130 -14.76 -12.23 20.96
C PHE A 130 -15.79 -11.21 20.42
N GLU A 131 -15.78 -9.99 20.93
CA GLU A 131 -16.67 -8.93 20.45
C GLU A 131 -16.28 -8.46 19.04
N TYR A 132 -14.98 -8.36 18.73
CA TYR A 132 -14.48 -8.08 17.38
C TYR A 132 -14.99 -9.12 16.38
N GLN A 133 -15.00 -10.39 16.79
CA GLN A 133 -15.50 -11.49 15.98
C GLN A 133 -16.99 -11.36 15.63
N LEU A 134 -17.82 -11.08 16.64
CA LEU A 134 -19.26 -10.94 16.46
C LEU A 134 -19.65 -9.71 15.63
N THR A 135 -18.95 -8.60 15.81
CA THR A 135 -19.35 -7.30 15.25
C THR A 135 -18.95 -7.12 13.79
N THR A 136 -17.96 -7.86 13.31
CA THR A 136 -17.41 -7.67 11.95
C THR A 136 -17.84 -8.73 10.95
N ASP A 137 -18.62 -9.74 11.39
CA ASP A 137 -19.08 -10.84 10.55
C ASP A 137 -17.93 -11.51 9.77
N GLY A 138 -16.78 -11.70 10.44
CA GLY A 138 -15.59 -12.31 9.85
C GLY A 138 -14.73 -11.39 8.98
N LYS A 139 -15.09 -10.12 8.79
CA LYS A 139 -14.34 -9.20 7.90
C LYS A 139 -13.04 -8.68 8.51
N ALA A 140 -12.96 -8.50 9.82
CA ALA A 140 -11.72 -8.11 10.46
C ALA A 140 -10.80 -9.32 10.54
N THR A 141 -9.56 -9.17 10.09
CA THR A 141 -8.55 -10.22 10.23
C THR A 141 -7.51 -9.87 11.29
N HIS A 142 -7.34 -8.58 11.56
CA HIS A 142 -6.38 -8.07 12.52
C HIS A 142 -6.96 -6.92 13.35
N SER A 143 -6.43 -6.71 14.54
CA SER A 143 -6.55 -5.45 15.29
C SER A 143 -5.26 -4.64 15.16
N VAL A 144 -5.39 -3.31 15.14
CA VAL A 144 -4.22 -2.41 15.15
C VAL A 144 -3.70 -2.33 16.59
N GLU A 145 -2.63 -3.06 16.88
CA GLU A 145 -2.03 -3.11 18.21
C GLU A 145 -1.21 -1.85 18.50
N LYS A 146 -0.52 -1.31 17.50
CA LYS A 146 0.39 -0.17 17.70
C LYS A 146 0.35 0.76 16.50
N VAL A 147 0.39 2.06 16.79
CA VAL A 147 0.52 3.12 15.78
C VAL A 147 1.66 4.05 16.16
N VAL A 148 2.53 4.32 15.19
CA VAL A 148 3.58 5.33 15.30
C VAL A 148 3.10 6.56 14.55
N TYR A 149 3.05 7.69 15.25
CA TYR A 149 2.71 8.99 14.72
C TYR A 149 3.97 9.83 14.54
N GLY A 150 3.96 10.65 13.49
CA GLY A 150 5.09 11.46 13.14
C GLY A 150 4.87 12.26 11.87
N VAL A 151 5.97 12.43 11.13
CA VAL A 151 6.00 13.12 9.84
C VAL A 151 6.81 12.30 8.86
N GLU A 152 6.20 12.00 7.73
CA GLU A 152 6.88 11.53 6.52
C GLU A 152 7.11 12.69 5.55
N LEU A 153 8.33 12.78 5.02
CA LEU A 153 8.74 13.72 3.98
C LEU A 153 9.43 12.97 2.84
N ILE A 154 9.10 13.32 1.60
CA ILE A 154 9.85 12.90 0.41
C ILE A 154 10.41 14.15 -0.25
N ILE A 155 11.71 14.16 -0.49
CA ILE A 155 12.42 15.26 -1.13
C ILE A 155 13.05 14.75 -2.41
N SER A 156 12.47 15.14 -3.53
CA SER A 156 12.98 14.82 -4.86
C SER A 156 13.90 15.93 -5.34
N MET A 157 15.20 15.63 -5.41
CA MET A 157 16.26 16.55 -5.78
C MET A 157 16.62 16.34 -7.25
N ARG A 158 16.55 17.41 -8.04
CA ARG A 158 16.78 17.38 -9.48
C ARG A 158 17.76 18.45 -9.92
N ARG A 159 18.64 18.10 -10.86
CA ARG A 159 19.57 19.04 -11.50
C ARG A 159 19.77 18.66 -12.95
N ALA A 160 19.74 19.64 -13.84
CA ALA A 160 20.13 19.45 -15.23
C ALA A 160 21.62 19.08 -15.31
N LEU A 161 21.93 18.12 -16.18
CA LEU A 161 23.28 17.61 -16.41
C LEU A 161 24.01 18.46 -17.43
N ASP A 162 25.29 18.66 -17.18
CA ASP A 162 26.21 19.07 -18.21
C ASP A 162 26.87 17.83 -18.80
N LEU A 163 26.26 17.28 -19.86
CA LEU A 163 26.73 16.06 -20.54
C LEU A 163 28.14 16.19 -21.14
N THR A 164 28.70 17.41 -21.18
CA THR A 164 30.07 17.63 -21.64
C THR A 164 31.11 17.39 -20.55
N SER A 165 30.72 17.41 -19.26
CA SER A 165 31.65 17.38 -18.13
C SER A 165 31.39 16.27 -17.11
N GLU A 166 30.17 15.72 -17.03
CA GLU A 166 29.82 14.68 -16.07
C GLU A 166 28.86 13.64 -16.64
N SER A 167 28.90 12.42 -16.08
CA SER A 167 27.88 11.40 -16.34
C SER A 167 26.72 11.54 -15.36
N LYS A 168 25.51 11.11 -15.78
CA LYS A 168 24.32 11.01 -14.93
C LYS A 168 24.60 10.27 -13.61
N ALA A 169 25.27 9.11 -13.71
CA ALA A 169 25.65 8.30 -12.56
C ALA A 169 26.56 9.07 -11.57
N SER A 170 27.56 9.79 -12.09
CA SER A 170 28.47 10.61 -11.27
C SER A 170 27.73 11.77 -10.60
N ALA A 171 26.91 12.50 -11.36
CA ALA A 171 26.13 13.63 -10.85
C ALA A 171 25.17 13.23 -9.73
N GLU A 172 24.40 12.16 -9.92
CA GLU A 172 23.46 11.66 -8.90
C GLU A 172 24.21 11.09 -7.68
N GLY A 173 25.35 10.42 -7.88
CA GLY A 173 26.22 9.98 -6.79
C GLY A 173 26.74 11.15 -5.93
N ASN A 174 27.14 12.24 -6.59
CA ASN A 174 27.59 13.46 -5.91
C ASN A 174 26.45 14.13 -5.14
N ILE A 175 25.27 14.27 -5.75
CA ILE A 175 24.07 14.80 -5.07
C ILE A 175 23.75 13.95 -3.85
N TYR A 176 23.72 12.62 -3.99
CA TYR A 176 23.45 11.68 -2.91
C TYR A 176 24.41 11.86 -1.74
N LEU A 177 25.72 11.84 -1.98
CA LEU A 177 26.73 11.92 -0.91
C LEU A 177 26.67 13.27 -0.19
N ALA A 178 26.56 14.36 -0.95
CA ALA A 178 26.49 15.71 -0.40
C ALA A 178 25.20 15.93 0.40
N ALA A 179 24.05 15.54 -0.16
CA ALA A 179 22.75 15.68 0.50
C ALA A 179 22.68 14.81 1.77
N ARG A 180 23.04 13.53 1.70
CA ARG A 180 23.04 12.61 2.84
C ARG A 180 23.88 13.15 4.00
N THR A 181 25.10 13.59 3.71
CA THR A 181 26.00 14.14 4.72
C THR A 181 25.41 15.37 5.39
N PHE A 182 24.77 16.25 4.61
CA PHE A 182 24.19 17.49 5.13
C PHE A 182 22.92 17.25 5.93
N PHE A 183 22.02 16.38 5.46
CA PHE A 183 20.81 16.01 6.19
C PHE A 183 21.12 15.27 7.49
N GLN A 184 22.08 14.34 7.49
CA GLN A 184 22.53 13.67 8.71
C GLN A 184 22.99 14.68 9.75
N GLN A 185 23.72 15.72 9.34
CA GLN A 185 24.12 16.80 10.25
C GLN A 185 22.93 17.58 10.79
N ILE A 186 21.89 17.86 9.99
CA ILE A 186 20.67 18.53 10.47
C ILE A 186 19.96 17.67 11.53
N ILE A 187 19.97 16.36 11.35
CA ILE A 187 19.31 15.39 12.24
C ILE A 187 20.10 15.24 13.55
N ASP A 188 21.42 15.00 13.46
CA ASP A 188 22.29 14.79 14.62
C ASP A 188 22.56 16.08 15.38
N SER A 189 22.76 17.18 14.64
CA SER A 189 23.11 18.48 15.18
C SER A 189 21.88 19.37 15.05
N LYS A 190 21.16 19.59 16.17
CA LYS A 190 20.06 20.58 16.25
C LYS A 190 20.48 22.00 15.75
N VAL A 191 21.77 22.22 15.55
CA VAL A 191 22.38 23.39 14.91
C VAL A 191 23.29 22.93 13.76
N CYS A 192 22.93 23.27 12.52
CA CYS A 192 23.82 23.10 11.36
C CYS A 192 24.67 24.39 11.19
N ASN A 193 25.96 24.32 11.55
CA ASN A 193 26.89 25.46 11.47
C ASN A 193 27.87 25.38 10.28
N ARG A 194 27.72 24.37 9.40
CA ARG A 194 28.60 24.23 8.22
C ARG A 194 28.02 24.92 7.01
N GLN A 195 28.91 25.53 6.23
CA GLN A 195 28.57 26.12 4.94
C GLN A 195 28.09 25.01 4.00
N ARG A 196 26.90 25.20 3.41
CA ARG A 196 26.29 24.28 2.44
C ARG A 196 27.25 24.07 1.26
N PRO A 197 27.46 22.83 0.78
CA PRO A 197 28.21 22.58 -0.44
C PRO A 197 27.61 23.35 -1.63
N ALA A 198 28.44 24.09 -2.37
CA ALA A 198 28.00 24.90 -3.51
C ALA A 198 27.33 24.07 -4.62
N GLU A 199 27.62 22.76 -4.68
CA GLU A 199 27.01 21.79 -5.59
C GLU A 199 25.49 21.66 -5.39
N LEU A 200 25.02 21.85 -4.15
CA LEU A 200 23.61 21.75 -3.79
C LEU A 200 22.82 23.04 -4.10
N ASP A 201 23.50 24.13 -4.45
CA ASP A 201 22.87 25.42 -4.77
C ASP A 201 22.13 25.39 -6.10
N LYS A 202 22.52 24.48 -7.00
CA LYS A 202 21.94 24.31 -8.33
C LYS A 202 20.81 23.26 -8.37
N ILE A 203 20.43 22.70 -7.22
CA ILE A 203 19.44 21.64 -7.12
C ILE A 203 18.06 22.22 -6.88
N ASN A 204 17.14 21.87 -7.78
CA ASN A 204 15.71 22.09 -7.60
C ASN A 204 15.12 20.95 -6.80
N CYS A 205 14.32 21.27 -5.79
CA CYS A 205 13.70 20.28 -4.92
C CYS A 205 12.17 20.32 -5.06
N THR A 206 11.57 19.15 -5.20
CA THR A 206 10.13 18.94 -5.01
C THR A 206 9.93 18.21 -3.69
N ILE A 207 9.10 18.77 -2.80
CA ILE A 207 8.84 18.25 -1.47
C ILE A 207 7.40 17.76 -1.37
N TYR A 208 7.25 16.53 -0.89
CA TYR A 208 5.99 15.91 -0.53
C TYR A 208 5.96 15.72 0.99
N SER A 209 4.82 16.02 1.63
CA SER A 209 4.71 15.99 3.08
C SER A 209 3.38 15.41 3.54
N SER A 210 3.45 14.54 4.54
CA SER A 210 2.29 14.03 5.29
C SER A 210 1.54 15.11 6.09
N ILE A 211 2.18 16.25 6.41
CA ILE A 211 1.56 17.36 7.15
C ILE A 211 0.51 18.07 6.28
N ASP A 212 0.77 18.14 4.98
CA ASP A 212 -0.01 18.90 4.00
C ASP A 212 -0.17 18.07 2.72
N PRO A 213 -0.93 16.96 2.79
CA PRO A 213 -1.04 16.00 1.70
C PRO A 213 -1.70 16.63 0.46
N GLY A 214 -1.19 16.27 -0.73
CA GLY A 214 -1.61 16.84 -2.02
C GLY A 214 -1.03 18.23 -2.34
N ASN A 215 -0.41 18.92 -1.37
CA ASN A 215 0.23 20.21 -1.58
C ASN A 215 1.74 20.05 -1.84
N VAL A 216 2.07 19.76 -3.09
CA VAL A 216 3.46 19.63 -3.55
C VAL A 216 4.17 20.99 -3.53
N LYS A 217 5.31 21.07 -2.83
CA LYS A 217 6.10 22.31 -2.74
C LYS A 217 7.36 22.20 -3.58
N ASN A 218 7.53 23.15 -4.51
CA ASN A 218 8.78 23.31 -5.25
C ASN A 218 9.64 24.39 -4.59
N GLY A 219 10.93 24.14 -4.48
CA GLY A 219 11.86 25.06 -3.85
C GLY A 219 13.30 24.67 -4.06
N THR A 220 14.18 25.25 -3.25
CA THR A 220 15.61 24.98 -3.27
C THR A 220 15.98 23.90 -2.26
N PHE A 221 17.19 23.35 -2.37
CA PHE A 221 17.75 22.47 -1.33
C PHE A 221 17.74 23.12 0.06
N LYS A 222 17.90 24.46 0.14
CA LYS A 222 17.83 25.20 1.40
C LYS A 222 16.43 25.13 2.03
N ASP A 223 15.38 25.22 1.23
CA ASP A 223 13.99 25.13 1.69
C ASP A 223 13.70 23.72 2.20
N SER A 224 14.20 22.69 1.50
CA SER A 224 14.17 21.29 1.94
C SER A 224 14.87 21.08 3.28
N CYS A 225 16.07 21.62 3.47
CA CYS A 225 16.78 21.56 4.75
C CYS A 225 16.02 22.24 5.89
N LYS A 226 15.41 23.40 5.62
CA LYS A 226 14.57 24.09 6.60
C LYS A 226 13.39 23.21 6.99
N MET A 227 12.73 22.56 6.03
CA MET A 227 11.57 21.70 6.29
C MET A 227 11.94 20.45 7.10
N VAL A 228 13.07 19.80 6.80
CA VAL A 228 13.59 18.68 7.62
C VAL A 228 13.95 19.17 9.02
N LYS A 229 14.64 20.31 9.13
CA LYS A 229 15.00 20.89 10.42
C LYS A 229 13.75 21.23 11.23
N ASP A 230 12.74 21.84 10.62
CA ASP A 230 11.47 22.15 11.28
C ASP A 230 10.80 20.84 11.72
N ALA A 231 10.72 19.82 10.86
CA ALA A 231 10.12 18.53 11.19
C ALA A 231 10.86 17.77 12.31
N VAL A 232 12.19 17.92 12.45
CA VAL A 232 13.04 17.29 13.49
C VAL A 232 13.13 18.13 14.77
N SER A 233 13.12 19.46 14.66
CA SER A 233 13.22 20.37 15.81
C SER A 233 11.87 20.66 16.45
N SER A 234 10.79 20.55 15.70
CA SER A 234 9.49 20.97 16.18
C SER A 234 8.99 20.10 17.31
N SER A 235 8.80 20.73 18.47
CA SER A 235 7.73 20.41 19.44
C SER A 235 6.35 20.81 18.87
N THR A 236 6.12 20.64 17.55
CA THR A 236 4.87 21.07 16.91
C THR A 236 3.72 20.28 17.50
N ASN A 237 2.60 20.99 17.72
CA ASN A 237 1.31 20.49 18.18
C ASN A 237 1.10 19.03 17.77
N GLU A 238 0.86 18.16 18.76
CA GLU A 238 0.57 16.75 18.55
C GLU A 238 -0.52 16.52 17.49
N ASP A 239 -1.42 17.49 17.33
CA ASP A 239 -2.50 17.53 16.33
C ASP A 239 -2.02 17.45 14.87
N LYS A 240 -0.76 17.78 14.60
CA LYS A 240 -0.17 17.72 13.25
C LYS A 240 0.50 16.39 12.96
N TRP A 241 0.76 15.57 13.97
CA TRP A 241 1.41 14.28 13.75
C TRP A 241 0.39 13.31 13.18
N LYS A 242 0.81 12.63 12.12
CA LYS A 242 -0.04 11.68 11.43
C LYS A 242 0.50 10.27 11.59
N PRO A 243 -0.35 9.23 11.49
CA PRO A 243 0.14 7.85 11.48
C PRO A 243 1.14 7.64 10.35
N ILE A 244 2.32 7.11 10.64
CA ILE A 244 3.35 6.78 9.64
C ILE A 244 3.58 5.26 9.55
N GLU A 245 3.40 4.55 10.66
CA GLU A 245 3.52 3.09 10.73
C GLU A 245 2.43 2.53 11.63
N MET A 246 1.89 1.37 11.25
CA MET A 246 0.97 0.59 12.07
C MET A 246 1.46 -0.84 12.22
N THR A 247 1.22 -1.42 13.39
CA THR A 247 1.49 -2.83 13.68
C THR A 247 0.16 -3.53 13.91
N LEU A 248 -0.04 -4.61 13.17
CA LEU A 248 -1.23 -5.44 13.21
C LEU A 248 -1.00 -6.67 14.06
N LYS A 249 -2.06 -7.08 14.74
CA LYS A 249 -2.12 -8.30 15.52
C LYS A 249 -3.29 -9.15 15.04
N ASP A 250 -3.01 -10.42 14.80
CA ASP A 250 -3.97 -11.36 14.22
C ASP A 250 -5.19 -11.55 15.12
N ILE A 251 -6.36 -11.76 14.49
CA ILE A 251 -7.58 -12.27 15.12
C ILE A 251 -7.79 -13.69 14.56
N PRO A 252 -7.21 -14.73 15.20
CA PRO A 252 -7.00 -16.03 14.57
C PRO A 252 -8.27 -16.70 14.03
N THR A 253 -9.36 -16.65 14.80
CA THR A 253 -10.62 -17.30 14.44
C THR A 253 -11.27 -16.68 13.21
N GLN A 254 -11.00 -15.40 12.90
CA GLN A 254 -11.60 -14.74 11.73
C GLN A 254 -10.84 -15.02 10.44
N ILE A 255 -9.52 -15.21 10.51
CA ILE A 255 -8.72 -15.61 9.36
C ILE A 255 -9.22 -16.98 8.84
N GLU A 256 -9.47 -17.92 9.74
CA GLU A 256 -10.02 -19.24 9.38
C GLU A 256 -11.43 -19.15 8.78
N VAL A 257 -12.32 -18.36 9.39
CA VAL A 257 -13.69 -18.15 8.89
C VAL A 257 -13.69 -17.48 7.52
N GLN A 258 -12.83 -16.48 7.30
CA GLN A 258 -12.71 -15.79 6.02
C GLN A 258 -12.17 -16.74 4.93
N ILE A 259 -11.13 -17.53 5.22
CA ILE A 259 -10.63 -18.56 4.30
C ILE A 259 -11.73 -19.57 3.95
N TRP A 260 -12.51 -19.99 4.94
CA TRP A 260 -13.63 -20.91 4.71
C TRP A 260 -14.75 -20.28 3.87
N SER A 261 -15.08 -19.02 4.13
CA SER A 261 -16.05 -18.23 3.35
C SER A 261 -15.60 -18.07 1.89
N GLU A 262 -14.33 -17.74 1.66
CA GLU A 262 -13.75 -17.63 0.31
C GLU A 262 -13.81 -18.97 -0.43
N LYS A 263 -13.41 -20.07 0.21
CA LYS A 263 -13.54 -21.42 -0.37
C LYS A 263 -14.98 -21.75 -0.77
N ASN A 264 -15.97 -21.39 0.05
CA ASN A 264 -17.37 -21.63 -0.29
C ASN A 264 -17.85 -20.76 -1.45
N ARG A 265 -17.41 -19.50 -1.53
CA ARG A 265 -17.71 -18.62 -2.66
C ARG A 265 -17.12 -19.17 -3.97
N ASP A 266 -15.91 -19.68 -3.93
CA ASP A 266 -15.26 -20.32 -5.08
C ASP A 266 -16.04 -21.55 -5.54
N VAL A 267 -16.47 -22.40 -4.60
CA VAL A 267 -17.31 -23.57 -4.89
C VAL A 267 -18.65 -23.15 -5.52
N ASP A 268 -19.31 -22.13 -4.97
CA ASP A 268 -20.57 -21.62 -5.51
C ASP A 268 -20.41 -21.00 -6.89
N TYR A 269 -19.30 -20.30 -7.13
CA TYR A 269 -18.97 -19.73 -8.44
C TYR A 269 -18.72 -20.83 -9.48
N GLU A 270 -17.87 -21.82 -9.18
CA GLU A 270 -17.62 -22.95 -10.09
C GLU A 270 -18.88 -23.78 -10.32
N LYS A 271 -19.72 -23.99 -9.29
CA LYS A 271 -21.02 -24.65 -9.45
C LYS A 271 -21.93 -23.88 -10.41
N LYS A 272 -22.04 -22.55 -10.28
CA LYS A 272 -22.82 -21.71 -11.21
C LYS A 272 -22.29 -21.80 -12.63
N LYS A 273 -20.97 -21.75 -12.79
CA LYS A 273 -20.28 -21.85 -14.08
C LYS A 273 -20.49 -23.22 -14.74
N HIS A 274 -20.35 -24.31 -14.00
CA HIS A 274 -20.65 -25.66 -14.47
C HIS A 274 -22.12 -25.83 -14.85
N LEU A 275 -23.06 -25.28 -14.06
CA LEU A 275 -24.48 -25.29 -14.39
C LEU A 275 -24.79 -24.49 -15.66
N ALA A 276 -24.14 -23.33 -15.85
CA ALA A 276 -24.29 -22.54 -17.07
C ALA A 276 -23.73 -23.28 -18.30
N MET A 277 -22.56 -23.91 -18.16
CA MET A 277 -21.95 -24.75 -19.20
C MET A 277 -22.84 -25.95 -19.54
N LEU A 278 -23.37 -26.66 -18.54
CA LEU A 278 -24.30 -27.77 -18.75
C LEU A 278 -25.56 -27.31 -19.50
N LYS A 279 -26.16 -26.17 -19.12
CA LYS A 279 -27.30 -25.59 -19.86
C LYS A 279 -26.95 -25.28 -21.32
N SER A 280 -25.75 -24.78 -21.58
CA SER A 280 -25.27 -24.53 -22.95
C SER A 280 -25.12 -25.82 -23.74
N ILE A 281 -24.48 -26.85 -23.16
CA ILE A 281 -24.32 -28.17 -23.76
C ILE A 281 -25.68 -28.78 -24.09
N ILE A 282 -26.63 -28.73 -23.15
CA ILE A 282 -28.00 -29.21 -23.33
C ILE A 282 -28.68 -28.47 -24.50
N LYS A 283 -28.56 -27.13 -24.54
CA LYS A 283 -29.17 -26.31 -25.59
C LYS A 283 -28.58 -26.66 -26.96
N GLU A 284 -27.26 -26.75 -27.08
CA GLU A 284 -26.60 -27.12 -28.34
C GLU A 284 -26.95 -28.55 -28.76
N SER A 285 -26.95 -29.49 -27.82
CA SER A 285 -27.29 -30.90 -28.11
C SER A 285 -28.73 -31.04 -28.62
N ASN A 286 -29.66 -30.24 -28.10
CA ASN A 286 -31.04 -30.16 -28.61
C ASN A 286 -31.17 -29.52 -30.00
N VAL A 287 -30.23 -28.65 -30.38
CA VAL A 287 -30.17 -28.08 -31.74
C VAL A 287 -29.61 -29.12 -32.70
N ILE A 288 -28.48 -29.73 -32.32
CA ILE A 288 -27.80 -30.79 -33.06
C ILE A 288 -28.76 -31.96 -33.32
N SER A 289 -29.47 -32.46 -32.31
CA SER A 289 -30.38 -33.61 -32.46
C SER A 289 -31.54 -33.40 -33.43
N LYS A 290 -31.87 -32.14 -33.74
CA LYS A 290 -32.91 -31.77 -34.72
C LYS A 290 -32.35 -31.57 -36.14
N ASP A 291 -31.03 -31.69 -36.31
CA ASP A 291 -30.40 -31.53 -37.62
C ASP A 291 -30.72 -32.74 -38.53
N PRO A 292 -31.30 -32.51 -39.73
CA PRO A 292 -31.66 -33.59 -40.65
C PRO A 292 -30.48 -34.46 -41.11
N SER A 293 -29.25 -33.97 -41.03
CA SER A 293 -28.05 -34.73 -41.41
C SER A 293 -27.72 -35.85 -40.43
N ILE A 294 -28.13 -35.73 -39.16
CA ILE A 294 -27.85 -36.71 -38.12
C ILE A 294 -28.69 -37.98 -38.32
N ILE A 295 -29.96 -37.83 -38.67
CA ILE A 295 -30.89 -38.94 -38.95
C ILE A 295 -30.42 -39.76 -40.18
N ARG A 296 -29.63 -39.15 -41.07
CA ARG A 296 -29.10 -39.82 -42.26
C ARG A 296 -27.89 -40.71 -41.97
N VAL A 297 -27.30 -40.63 -40.77
CA VAL A 297 -26.12 -41.39 -40.36
C VAL A 297 -26.43 -42.15 -39.06
N PRO A 298 -26.94 -43.39 -39.13
CA PRO A 298 -27.44 -44.13 -37.96
C PRO A 298 -26.44 -44.26 -36.79
N PRO A 299 -25.11 -44.44 -37.02
CA PRO A 299 -24.14 -44.45 -35.93
C PRO A 299 -24.03 -43.10 -35.19
N LEU A 300 -24.16 -41.99 -35.91
CA LEU A 300 -24.08 -40.63 -35.36
C LEU A 300 -25.37 -40.30 -34.59
N GLU A 301 -26.53 -40.66 -35.13
CA GLU A 301 -27.81 -40.57 -34.43
C GLU A 301 -27.77 -41.31 -33.09
N LYS A 302 -27.30 -42.56 -33.10
CA LYS A 302 -27.16 -43.37 -31.88
C LYS A 302 -26.24 -42.70 -30.84
N ALA A 303 -25.10 -42.14 -31.27
CA ALA A 303 -24.17 -41.46 -30.38
C ALA A 303 -24.77 -40.20 -29.73
N VAL A 304 -25.51 -39.40 -30.51
CA VAL A 304 -26.21 -38.20 -30.00
C VAL A 304 -27.29 -38.58 -29.00
N TYR A 305 -28.11 -39.60 -29.29
CA TYR A 305 -29.13 -40.07 -28.34
C TYR A 305 -28.53 -40.65 -27.06
N GLN A 306 -27.42 -41.40 -27.14
CA GLN A 306 -26.71 -41.90 -25.96
C GLN A 306 -26.16 -40.76 -25.10
N PHE A 307 -25.61 -39.72 -25.72
CA PHE A 307 -25.16 -38.53 -25.01
C PHE A 307 -26.33 -37.82 -24.31
N LEU A 308 -27.44 -37.58 -25.03
CA LEU A 308 -28.66 -36.94 -24.50
C LEU A 308 -29.28 -37.73 -23.34
N PHE A 309 -29.29 -39.06 -23.42
CA PHE A 309 -29.72 -39.94 -22.33
C PHE A 309 -28.80 -39.79 -21.11
N SER A 310 -27.48 -39.78 -21.32
CA SER A 310 -26.47 -39.67 -20.25
C SER A 310 -26.54 -38.33 -19.51
N VAL A 311 -26.98 -37.25 -20.17
CA VAL A 311 -27.20 -35.93 -19.55
C VAL A 311 -28.64 -35.71 -19.06
N GLY A 312 -29.49 -36.74 -19.09
CA GLY A 312 -30.83 -36.73 -18.49
C GLY A 312 -31.91 -36.00 -19.30
N LEU A 313 -31.73 -35.83 -20.62
CA LEU A 313 -32.68 -35.14 -21.49
C LEU A 313 -33.72 -36.04 -22.16
N VAL A 314 -33.55 -37.36 -22.04
CA VAL A 314 -34.48 -38.36 -22.58
C VAL A 314 -34.94 -39.26 -21.43
N PRO A 315 -36.25 -39.41 -21.17
CA PRO A 315 -36.75 -40.37 -20.19
C PRO A 315 -36.33 -41.79 -20.57
N GLY A 316 -35.97 -42.60 -19.57
CA GLY A 316 -35.77 -44.05 -19.74
C GLY A 316 -37.08 -44.78 -19.96
#